data_AF-A0A3D3C139-F1
#
_entry.id   AF-A0A3D3C139-F1
#
_cell.length_a   1.000
_cell.length_b   1.000
_cell.length_c   1.000
_cell.angle_alpha   90.00
_cell.angle_beta   90.00
_cell.angle_gamma   90.00
#
_symmetry.space_group_name_H-M   'P 1'
#
loop_
_entity.id
_entity.type
_entity.pdbx_description
1 polymer ?
#
loop_
_entity_poly.entity_id
_entity_poly.type
_entity_poly.pdbx_seq_one_letter_code
_entity_poly.pdbx_strand_id
1 'polypeptide(L)'
;MTVWCLLLSSVAIAQSNQQEDWIQLFNGEDLDDWVPKFTGFPLGENYLETFRVEDGLFKVSYENWDDFNSEFGHIFFREPFTHYLLRV
;
A
#
# COMPACT_ATOMS: atom_id res chain seq x y z
N MET A 1 65.00 -24.32 7.04
CA MET A 1 64.06 -23.27 7.48
C MET A 1 62.74 -23.51 6.77
N THR A 2 61.82 -24.22 7.43
CA THR A 2 60.47 -24.52 6.92
C THR A 2 59.55 -23.36 7.27
N VAL A 3 59.02 -22.67 6.27
CA VAL A 3 57.97 -21.65 6.46
C VAL A 3 56.63 -22.30 6.14
N TRP A 4 55.80 -22.44 7.16
CA TRP A 4 54.42 -22.89 7.04
C TRP A 4 53.54 -21.67 6.74
N CYS A 5 53.07 -21.54 5.50
CA CYS A 5 52.02 -20.58 5.15
C CYS A 5 50.67 -21.12 5.62
N LEU A 6 50.19 -20.63 6.76
CA LEU A 6 48.80 -20.78 7.17
C LEU A 6 47.91 -19.99 6.20
N LEU A 7 47.24 -20.69 5.29
CA LEU A 7 46.17 -20.14 4.47
C LEU A 7 44.96 -19.85 5.37
N LEU A 8 44.77 -18.58 5.72
CA LEU A 8 43.50 -18.11 6.30
C LEU A 8 42.44 -18.15 5.20
N SER A 9 41.62 -19.20 5.19
CA SER A 9 40.41 -19.25 4.38
C SER A 9 39.42 -18.22 4.91
N SER A 10 39.26 -17.11 4.18
CA SER A 10 38.21 -16.13 4.42
C SER A 10 36.85 -16.79 4.14
N VAL A 11 36.06 -17.03 5.20
CA VAL A 11 34.64 -17.38 5.06
C VAL A 11 33.93 -16.13 4.55
N ALA A 12 33.55 -16.12 3.27
CA ALA A 12 32.65 -15.12 2.73
C ALA A 12 31.26 -15.38 3.32
N ILE A 13 30.82 -14.50 4.22
CA ILE A 13 29.42 -14.49 4.67
C ILE A 13 28.61 -14.00 3.47
N ALA A 14 27.85 -14.90 2.84
CA ALA A 14 26.86 -14.52 1.85
C ALA A 14 25.78 -13.71 2.57
N GLN A 15 25.76 -12.40 2.33
CA GLN A 15 24.69 -11.53 2.78
C GLN A 15 23.45 -11.94 1.98
N SER A 16 22.47 -12.58 2.65
CA SER A 16 21.18 -12.83 2.02
C SER A 16 20.56 -11.48 1.72
N ASN A 17 20.58 -11.08 0.45
CA ASN A 17 19.81 -9.95 -0.04
C ASN A 17 18.34 -10.38 0.08
N GLN A 18 17.73 -10.18 1.26
CA GLN A 18 16.29 -10.27 1.39
C GLN A 18 15.75 -9.10 0.59
N GLN A 19 15.47 -9.36 -0.69
CA GLN A 19 14.74 -8.44 -1.52
C GLN A 19 13.39 -8.25 -0.83
N GLU A 20 13.14 -7.05 -0.32
CA GLU A 20 11.84 -6.72 0.24
C GLU A 20 10.81 -6.81 -0.89
N ASP A 21 9.95 -7.80 -0.82
CA ASP A 21 8.86 -8.00 -1.78
C ASP A 21 7.74 -7.00 -1.47
N TRP A 22 7.92 -5.76 -1.94
CA TRP A 22 6.87 -4.74 -1.91
C TRP A 22 5.72 -5.15 -2.82
N ILE A 23 4.51 -5.27 -2.26
CA ILE A 23 3.28 -5.43 -3.04
C ILE A 23 2.74 -4.06 -3.46
N GLN A 24 2.39 -3.92 -4.73
CA GLN A 24 1.73 -2.71 -5.23
C GLN A 24 0.22 -2.81 -4.98
N LEU A 25 -0.30 -1.94 -4.10
CA LEU A 25 -1.73 -1.92 -3.74
C LEU A 25 -2.60 -1.09 -4.70
N PHE A 26 -2.04 -0.02 -5.27
CA PHE A 26 -2.75 0.82 -6.24
C PHE A 26 -2.20 0.58 -7.64
N ASN A 27 -3.06 0.15 -8.56
CA ASN A 27 -2.69 -0.18 -9.94
C ASN A 27 -2.49 1.06 -10.82
N GLY A 28 -2.96 2.25 -10.40
CA GLY A 28 -2.90 3.47 -11.22
C GLY A 28 -4.05 3.61 -12.22
N GLU A 29 -5.05 2.73 -12.20
CA GLU A 29 -6.07 2.65 -13.24
C GLU A 29 -7.49 2.71 -12.68
N ASP A 30 -7.76 2.03 -11.56
CA ASP A 30 -9.10 1.90 -11.01
C ASP A 30 -9.11 1.72 -9.48
N LEU A 31 -10.32 1.52 -8.93
CA LEU A 31 -10.58 1.30 -7.50
C LEU A 31 -11.13 -0.10 -7.22
N ASP A 32 -10.92 -1.08 -8.10
CA ASP A 32 -11.60 -2.38 -7.98
C ASP A 32 -11.26 -3.09 -6.66
N ASP A 33 -10.00 -3.02 -6.23
CA ASP A 33 -9.53 -3.61 -4.96
C ASP A 33 -9.77 -2.71 -3.73
N TRP A 34 -10.53 -1.63 -3.90
CA TRP A 34 -10.82 -0.66 -2.85
C TRP A 34 -12.31 -0.63 -2.50
N VAL A 35 -12.61 -0.60 -1.20
CA VAL A 35 -13.98 -0.68 -0.68
C VAL A 35 -14.29 0.57 0.15
N PRO A 36 -15.13 1.48 -0.37
CA PRO A 36 -15.57 2.65 0.37
C PRO A 36 -16.50 2.32 1.54
N LYS A 37 -16.43 3.15 2.58
CA LYS A 37 -17.41 3.16 3.67
C LYS A 37 -17.63 4.58 4.16
N PHE A 38 -18.85 5.08 3.98
CA PHE A 38 -19.29 6.35 4.53
C PHE A 38 -20.23 6.13 5.71
N THR A 39 -20.17 6.99 6.73
CA THR A 39 -21.16 6.99 7.81
C THR A 39 -22.56 7.24 7.25
N GLY A 40 -23.52 6.37 7.60
CA GLY A 40 -24.90 6.47 7.08
C GLY A 40 -25.17 5.74 5.75
N PHE A 41 -24.13 5.30 5.02
CA PHE A 41 -24.28 4.63 3.73
C PHE A 41 -23.91 3.14 3.77
N PRO A 42 -24.41 2.31 2.83
CA PRO A 42 -23.95 0.94 2.62
C PRO A 42 -22.43 0.82 2.46
N LEU A 43 -21.89 -0.37 2.78
CA LEU A 43 -20.49 -0.71 2.48
C LEU A 43 -20.32 -0.87 0.97
N GLY A 44 -19.23 -0.36 0.42
CA GLY A 44 -18.92 -0.43 -1.01
C GLY A 44 -19.52 0.70 -1.85
N GLU A 45 -20.37 1.56 -1.27
CA GLU A 45 -20.95 2.69 -1.99
C GLU A 45 -19.99 3.89 -1.97
N ASN A 46 -19.53 4.31 -3.15
CA ASN A 46 -18.74 5.53 -3.33
C ASN A 46 -19.65 6.76 -3.33
N TYR A 47 -20.07 7.20 -2.14
CA TYR A 47 -21.01 8.31 -2.03
C TYR A 47 -20.47 9.58 -2.69
N LEU A 48 -21.31 10.20 -3.54
CA LEU A 48 -21.03 11.43 -4.31
C LEU A 48 -19.75 11.39 -5.18
N GLU A 49 -19.31 10.19 -5.60
CA GLU A 49 -18.08 10.03 -6.40
C GLU A 49 -16.85 10.66 -5.71
N THR A 50 -16.75 10.45 -4.40
CA THR A 50 -15.69 11.05 -3.56
C THR A 50 -14.32 10.45 -3.86
N PHE A 51 -14.23 9.14 -4.06
CA PHE A 51 -13.00 8.45 -4.44
C PHE A 51 -12.95 8.24 -5.95
N ARG A 52 -11.82 8.55 -6.60
CA ARG A 52 -11.68 8.47 -8.06
C ARG A 52 -10.26 8.15 -8.48
N VAL A 53 -10.12 7.63 -9.70
CA VAL A 53 -8.84 7.60 -10.39
C VAL A 53 -8.89 8.58 -11.56
N GLU A 54 -7.97 9.53 -11.57
CA GLU A 54 -7.85 10.53 -12.63
C GLU A 54 -6.36 10.77 -12.89
N ASP A 55 -5.94 10.71 -14.16
CA ASP A 55 -4.54 10.86 -14.58
C ASP A 55 -3.56 9.90 -13.88
N GLY A 56 -4.03 8.70 -13.56
CA GLY A 56 -3.26 7.68 -12.85
C GLY A 56 -3.09 7.94 -11.35
N LEU A 57 -3.81 8.92 -10.80
CA LEU A 57 -3.76 9.29 -9.40
C LEU A 57 -5.03 8.84 -8.68
N PHE A 58 -4.86 8.22 -7.52
CA PHE A 58 -5.94 8.06 -6.56
C PHE A 58 -6.28 9.44 -5.98
N LYS A 59 -7.48 9.94 -6.26
CA LYS A 59 -7.96 11.24 -5.79
C LYS A 59 -9.10 11.07 -4.79
N VAL A 60 -9.07 11.92 -3.77
CA VAL A 60 -10.18 12.13 -2.83
C VAL A 60 -10.70 13.55 -3.09
N SER A 61 -11.93 13.68 -3.60
CA SER A 61 -12.54 14.97 -3.93
C SER A 61 -13.89 15.12 -3.26
N TYR A 62 -14.10 16.25 -2.59
CA TYR A 62 -15.37 16.62 -1.99
C TYR A 62 -16.15 17.64 -2.84
N GLU A 63 -15.84 17.78 -4.15
CA GLU A 63 -16.45 18.81 -4.99
C GLU A 63 -17.96 18.67 -5.19
N ASN A 64 -18.49 17.44 -5.06
CA ASN A 64 -19.93 17.14 -5.20
C ASN A 64 -20.69 17.26 -3.87
N TRP A 65 -20.05 17.78 -2.82
CA TRP A 65 -20.65 17.94 -1.50
C TRP A 65 -21.10 19.38 -1.30
N ASP A 66 -22.38 19.55 -0.99
CA ASP A 66 -22.93 20.88 -0.67
C ASP A 66 -22.66 21.26 0.80
N ASP A 67 -22.81 20.30 1.71
CA ASP A 67 -22.61 20.46 3.16
C ASP A 67 -21.89 19.24 3.73
N PHE A 68 -21.29 19.41 4.92
CA PHE A 68 -20.66 18.32 5.67
C PHE A 68 -21.52 17.95 6.88
N ASN A 69 -22.28 16.84 6.81
CA ASN A 69 -23.13 16.37 7.91
C ASN A 69 -22.50 15.19 8.66
N SER A 70 -21.18 15.22 8.83
CA SER A 70 -20.42 14.16 9.51
C SER A 70 -20.50 12.79 8.81
N GLU A 71 -20.74 12.75 7.50
CA GLU A 71 -20.70 11.51 6.72
C GLU A 71 -19.25 11.09 6.39
N PHE A 72 -18.44 10.86 7.44
CA PHE A 72 -17.03 10.51 7.28
C PHE A 72 -16.81 9.32 6.33
N GLY A 73 -16.02 9.55 5.29
CA GLY A 73 -15.59 8.54 4.33
C GLY A 73 -14.29 7.85 4.75
N HIS A 74 -14.31 6.53 4.75
CA HIS A 74 -13.12 5.68 4.83
C HIS A 74 -13.05 4.84 3.56
N ILE A 75 -11.85 4.40 3.19
CA ILE A 75 -11.66 3.42 2.12
C ILE A 75 -10.70 2.34 2.59
N PHE A 76 -10.99 1.10 2.24
CA PHE A 76 -10.23 -0.07 2.63
C PHE A 76 -9.69 -0.78 1.41
N PHE A 77 -8.46 -1.30 1.48
CA PHE A 77 -8.04 -2.33 0.54
C PHE A 77 -8.80 -3.63 0.86
N ARG A 78 -9.16 -4.40 -0.17
CA ARG A 78 -10.02 -5.60 -0.04
C ARG A 78 -9.47 -6.64 0.92
N GLU A 79 -8.14 -6.75 1.04
CA GLU A 79 -7.47 -7.71 1.90
C GLU A 79 -6.98 -7.06 3.23
N PRO A 80 -7.26 -7.68 4.39
CA PRO A 80 -6.77 -7.20 5.67
C PRO A 80 -5.31 -7.62 5.92
N PHE A 81 -4.48 -6.68 6.38
CA PHE A 81 -3.10 -6.94 6.81
C PHE A 81 -2.95 -6.75 8.33
N THR A 82 -2.08 -7.54 8.95
CA THR A 82 -1.83 -7.45 10.41
C THR A 82 -0.44 -6.91 10.76
N HIS A 83 0.59 -7.21 9.97
CA HIS A 83 1.97 -6.78 10.17
C HIS A 83 2.54 -6.33 8.83
N TYR A 84 2.67 -5.02 8.62
CA TYR A 84 3.09 -4.47 7.34
C TYR A 84 3.92 -3.21 7.52
N LEU A 85 4.76 -2.94 6.53
CA LEU A 85 5.32 -1.62 6.26
C LEU A 85 4.53 -1.04 5.07
N LEU A 86 4.11 0.21 5.19
CA LEU A 86 3.37 0.92 4.15
C LEU A 86 4.23 2.04 3.59
N ARG A 87 4.23 2.18 2.26
CA ARG A 87 4.86 3.28 1.54
C ARG A 87 3.84 3.87 0.55
N VAL A 88 3.79 5.20 0.46
CA VAL A 88 2.94 5.98 -0.45
C VAL A 88 3.79 6.94 -1.27
#